data_AF-F2F5D8-F1
#
_entry.id   AF-F2F5D8-F1
#
_cell.length_a   1.000
_cell.length_b   1.000
_cell.length_c   1.000
_cell.angle_alpha   90.00
_cell.angle_beta   90.00
_cell.angle_gamma   90.00
#
_symmetry.space_group_name_H-M   'P 1'
#
loop_
_entity.id
_entity.type
_entity.pdbx_description
1 polymer ?
#
loop_
_entity_poly.entity_id
_entity_poly.type
_entity_poly.pdbx_seq_one_letter_code
_entity_poly.pdbx_strand_id
1 'polypeptide(L)' 'MSNHSIANLSFTICAVILLNNVMVFVLNTEISKATFNLSILLMVILFLNGVVHKKRASK' A
#
# COMPACT_ATOMS: atom_id res chain seq x y z
N MET A 1 -2.15 16.74 10.72
CA MET A 1 -1.19 15.67 10.34
C MET A 1 -0.30 16.23 9.24
N SER A 2 1.04 16.16 9.35
CA SER A 2 1.92 16.77 8.34
C SER A 2 1.91 15.94 7.05
N ASN A 3 2.18 16.57 5.90
CA ASN A 3 2.31 15.87 4.61
C ASN A 3 3.37 14.76 4.67
N HIS A 4 4.40 14.94 5.50
CA HIS A 4 5.44 13.93 5.74
C HIS A 4 4.91 12.72 6.53
N SER A 5 4.08 12.93 7.55
CA SER A 5 3.42 11.84 8.29
C SER A 5 2.42 11.07 7.43
N ILE A 6 1.66 11.78 6.57
CA ILE A 6 0.71 11.15 5.64
C ILE A 6 1.47 10.29 4.61
N ALA A 7 2.56 10.80 4.05
CA ALA A 7 3.40 10.04 3.12
C ALA A 7 3.97 8.77 3.76
N ASN A 8 4.53 8.87 4.97
CA ASN A 8 5.06 7.71 5.68
C ASN A 8 3.96 6.68 5.97
N LEU A 9 2.79 7.12 6.44
CA LEU A 9 1.68 6.21 6.69
C LEU A 9 1.23 5.50 5.41
N SER A 10 1.10 6.22 4.29
CA SER A 10 0.75 5.61 3.00
C SER A 10 1.77 4.56 2.56
N PHE A 11 3.07 4.82 2.72
CA PHE A 11 4.12 3.84 2.41
C PHE A 11 4.10 2.64 3.36
N THR A 12 3.89 2.85 4.66
CA THR A 12 3.79 1.77 5.65
C THR A 12 2.61 0.85 5.33
N ILE A 13 1.42 1.40 5.05
CA ILE A 13 0.24 0.60 4.69
C ILE A 13 0.49 -0.16 3.39
N CYS A 14 1.15 0.47 2.41
CA CYS A 14 1.54 -0.17 1.15
C CYS A 14 2.45 -1.40 1.40
N ALA A 15 3.44 -1.27 2.28
CA ALA A 15 4.33 -2.38 2.66
C ALA A 15 3.59 -3.51 3.38
N VAL A 16 2.63 -3.19 4.26
CA VAL A 16 1.79 -4.20 4.93
C VAL A 16 0.93 -4.97 3.93
N ILE A 17 0.32 -4.30 2.95
CA ILE A 17 -0.47 -4.96 1.90
C ILE A 17 0.40 -5.91 1.07
N LEU A 18 1.62 -5.48 0.73
CA LEU A 18 2.56 -6.32 -0.01
C LEU A 18 2.98 -7.55 0.80
N LEU A 19 3.31 -7.38 2.08
CA LEU A 19 3.59 -8.49 2.99
C LEU A 19 2.42 -9.45 3.11
N ASN A 20 1.19 -8.94 3.19
CA ASN A 20 -0.01 -9.75 3.25
C ASN A 20 -0.16 -10.60 1.98
N ASN A 21 -0.05 -9.98 0.80
CA ASN A 21 -0.12 -10.71 -0.48
C ASN A 21 0.98 -11.75 -0.63
N VAL A 22 2.21 -11.47 -0.17
CA VAL A 22 3.30 -12.46 -0.16
C VAL A 22 2.99 -13.61 0.80
N MET A 23 2.50 -13.32 2.01
CA MET A 23 2.08 -14.34 2.97
C MET A 23 1.01 -15.26 2.40
N VAL A 24 0.04 -14.72 1.68
CA VAL A 24 -1.03 -15.49 1.02
C VAL A 24 -0.46 -16.46 -0.02
N PHE A 25 0.52 -16.00 -0.79
CA PHE A 25 1.22 -16.85 -1.74
C PHE A 25 2.05 -17.95 -1.05
N VAL A 26 2.74 -17.60 0.05
CA VAL A 26 3.57 -18.54 0.83
C VAL A 26 2.72 -19.58 1.55
N LEU A 27 1.57 -19.18 2.11
CA LEU A 27 0.66 -20.04 2.86
C LEU A 27 -0.32 -20.80 1.95
N ASN A 28 -0.28 -20.58 0.63
CA ASN A 28 -1.21 -21.13 -0.35
C ASN A 28 -2.68 -20.94 0.08
N THR A 29 -2.97 -19.80 0.73
CA THR A 29 -4.30 -19.53 1.25
C THR A 29 -5.24 -19.23 0.09
N GLU A 30 -6.40 -19.89 0.07
CA GLU A 30 -7.42 -19.62 -0.95
C GLU A 30 -8.04 -18.25 -0.72
N ILE A 31 -7.51 -17.24 -1.41
CA ILE A 31 -8.09 -15.90 -1.46
C ILE A 31 -8.86 -15.70 -2.76
N SER A 32 -10.03 -15.08 -2.65
CA SER A 32 -10.82 -14.67 -3.81
C SER A 32 -10.00 -13.75 -4.71
N LYS A 33 -10.00 -14.05 -6.01
CA LYS A 33 -9.35 -13.23 -7.06
C LYS A 33 -9.75 -11.75 -6.98
N ALA A 34 -11.00 -11.47 -6.58
CA ALA A 34 -11.50 -10.12 -6.38
C ALA A 34 -10.75 -9.40 -5.25
N THR A 35 -10.59 -10.05 -4.09
CA THR A 35 -9.86 -9.50 -2.93
C THR A 35 -8.40 -9.24 -3.27
N PHE A 36 -7.74 -10.17 -3.96
CA PHE A 36 -6.36 -10.00 -4.41
C PHE A 36 -6.22 -8.79 -5.34
N ASN A 37 -7.06 -8.68 -6.37
CA ASN A 37 -7.04 -7.54 -7.29
C ASN A 37 -7.33 -6.21 -6.60
N LEU A 38 -8.27 -6.19 -5.64
CA LEU A 38 -8.58 -4.99 -4.87
C LEU A 38 -7.38 -4.55 -4.02
N SER A 39 -6.67 -5.51 -3.42
CA SER A 39 -5.47 -5.24 -2.62
C SER A 39 -4.34 -4.64 -3.45
N ILE A 40 -4.14 -5.13 -4.69
CA ILE A 40 -3.16 -4.56 -5.63
C ILE A 40 -3.56 -3.14 -6.03
N LEU A 41 -4.84 -2.91 -6.34
CA LEU A 41 -5.33 -1.57 -6.68
C LEU A 41 -5.10 -0.59 -5.53
N LEU A 42 -5.40 -1.01 -4.29
CA LEU A 42 -5.19 -0.22 -3.09
C LEU A 42 -3.70 0.09 -2.87
N MET A 43 -2.82 -0.89 -3.10
CA MET A 43 -1.37 -0.73 -3.04
C MET A 43 -0.89 0.37 -4.00
N VAL A 44 -1.37 0.37 -5.26
CA VAL A 44 -1.01 1.38 -6.27
C VAL A 44 -1.48 2.78 -5.84
N ILE A 45 -2.72 2.91 -5.37
CA ILE A 45 -3.29 4.20 -4.92
C ILE A 45 -2.49 4.75 -3.73
N LEU A 46 -2.17 3.91 -2.74
CA LEU A 46 -1.39 4.32 -1.57
C LEU A 46 0.04 4.71 -1.94
N PHE A 47 0.66 3.99 -2.88
CA PHE A 47 1.99 4.34 -3.38
C PHE A 47 1.99 5.72 -4.05
N LEU A 48 1.04 5.98 -4.95
CA LEU A 48 0.87 7.28 -5.60
C LEU A 48 0.60 8.40 -4.57
N ASN A 49 -0.29 8.16 -3.61
CA ASN A 49 -0.58 9.12 -2.54
C ASN A 49 0.66 9.43 -1.69
N GLY A 50 1.43 8.40 -1.33
CA GLY A 50 2.70 8.55 -0.62
C GLY A 50 3.70 9.40 -1.37
N VAL A 51 3.88 9.15 -2.69
CA VAL A 51 4.77 9.94 -3.55
C VAL A 51 4.30 11.39 -3.67
N VAL A 52 3.00 11.62 -3.90
CA VAL A 52 2.43 12.97 -4.02
C VAL A 52 2.60 13.77 -2.73
N HIS A 53 2.32 13.16 -1.58
CA HIS A 53 2.45 13.84 -0.28
C HIS A 53 3.90 14.09 0.08
N LYS A 54 4.82 13.17 -0.22
CA LYS A 54 6.26 13.37 -0.05
C LYS A 54 6.77 14.53 -0.92
N LYS A 55 6.33 14.59 -2.18
CA LYS A 55 6.67 15.69 -3.10
C LYS A 55 6.12 17.04 -2.65
N ARG A 56 4.91 17.07 -2.07
CA ARG A 56 4.32 18.28 -1.47
C ARG A 56 5.00 18.70 -0.17
N ALA A 57 5.57 17.76 0.61
CA ALA A 57 6.30 18.06 1.84
C ALA A 57 7.72 18.59 1.59
N SER A 58 8.27 18.36 0.39
CA SER A 58 9.61 18.79 -0.02
C SER A 58 9.64 20.14 -0.76
N LYS A 59 8.46 20.76 -0.97
CA LYS A 59 8.27 22.11 -1.53
C LYS A 59 8.00 23.08 -0.40
#